data_AF-A0A7V0QK60-F1
#
_entry.id   AF-A0A7V0QK60-F1
#
_cell.length_a   1.000
_cell.length_b   1.000
_cell.length_c   1.000
_cell.angle_alpha   90.00
_cell.angle_beta   90.00
_cell.angle_gamma   90.00
#
_symmetry.space_group_name_H-M   'P 1'
#
loop_
_entity.id
_entity.type
_entity.pdbx_description
1 polymer ?
#
loop_
_entity_poly.entity_id
_entity_poly.type
_entity_poly.pdbx_seq_one_letter_code
_entity_poly.pdbx_strand_id
1 'polypeptide(L)'
;MAKRARKTKYDRYLETRLWNWKEKGCTNPLSSQQLMAELRHYFGLKTSNRKFRSKLMKKIRRARERVSKRWNRWQKNRKLWAEMLGVDEKKIEKMLREKLINNKRDVERLARCLKIMGRI
;
A
#
# COMPACT_ATOMS: atom_id res chain seq x y z
N MET A 1 -6.74 -5.04 -25.43
CA MET A 1 -6.49 -4.97 -23.96
C MET A 1 -5.03 -4.66 -23.70
N ALA A 2 -4.70 -3.57 -23.01
CA ALA A 2 -3.30 -3.21 -22.73
C ALA A 2 -2.65 -4.23 -21.77
N LYS A 3 -1.61 -4.93 -22.24
CA LYS A 3 -0.82 -5.91 -21.46
C LYS A 3 -0.25 -5.20 -20.23
N ARG A 4 -0.75 -5.52 -19.02
CA ARG A 4 -0.22 -4.95 -17.77
C ARG A 4 1.26 -5.30 -17.68
N ALA A 5 2.13 -4.29 -17.85
CA ALA A 5 3.57 -4.49 -17.75
C ALA A 5 3.91 -5.10 -16.38
N ARG A 6 4.67 -6.21 -16.38
CA ARG A 6 5.08 -6.92 -15.16
C ARG A 6 5.88 -5.97 -14.27
N LYS A 7 5.55 -5.89 -12.99
CA LYS A 7 6.27 -5.04 -12.02
C LYS A 7 7.73 -5.47 -11.93
N THR A 8 8.65 -4.53 -12.17
CA THR A 8 10.09 -4.76 -12.03
C THR A 8 10.49 -4.85 -10.55
N LYS A 9 11.70 -5.35 -10.26
CA LYS A 9 12.25 -5.38 -8.89
C LYS A 9 12.24 -3.99 -8.23
N TYR A 10 12.53 -2.93 -8.99
CA TYR A 10 12.49 -1.54 -8.51
C TYR A 10 11.07 -1.09 -8.19
N ASP A 11 10.09 -1.46 -9.03
CA ASP A 11 8.69 -1.10 -8.78
C ASP A 11 8.18 -1.75 -7.49
N ARG A 12 8.57 -3.01 -7.22
CA ARG A 12 8.21 -3.71 -5.99
C ARG A 12 8.87 -3.05 -4.78
N TYR A 13 10.18 -2.79 -4.84
CA TYR A 13 10.91 -2.13 -3.76
C TYR A 13 10.29 -0.76 -3.42
N LEU A 14 10.08 0.09 -4.43
CA LEU A 14 9.49 1.42 -4.24
C LEU A 14 8.10 1.36 -3.61
N GLU A 15 7.25 0.45 -4.09
CA GLU A 15 5.90 0.30 -3.52
C GLU A 15 5.93 -0.16 -2.07
N THR A 16 6.75 -1.16 -1.74
CA THR A 16 6.91 -1.64 -0.36
C THR A 16 7.48 -0.54 0.53
N ARG A 17 8.52 0.15 0.09
CA ARG A 17 9.16 1.23 0.87
C ARG A 17 8.19 2.36 1.18
N LEU A 18 7.44 2.82 0.17
CA LEU A 18 6.43 3.86 0.30
C LEU A 18 5.24 3.40 1.16
N TRP A 19 4.83 2.13 1.04
CA TRP A 19 3.77 1.56 1.87
C TRP A 19 4.16 1.54 3.34
N ASN A 20 5.34 0.98 3.66
CA ASN A 20 5.84 0.91 5.02
C ASN A 20 6.02 2.30 5.64
N TRP A 21 6.41 3.30 4.82
CA TRP A 21 6.49 4.68 5.28
C TRP A 21 5.13 5.25 5.71
N LYS A 22 4.08 4.99 4.91
CA LYS A 22 2.71 5.38 5.28
C LYS A 22 2.22 4.63 6.52
N GLU A 23 2.53 3.34 6.63
CA GLU A 23 2.12 2.52 7.76
C GLU A 23 2.76 2.97 9.08
N LYS A 24 3.99 3.46 9.05
CA LYS A 24 4.67 4.05 10.21
C LYS A 24 4.11 5.40 10.65
N GLY A 25 3.14 5.98 9.93
CA GLY A 25 2.55 7.28 10.25
C GLY A 25 3.52 8.45 10.05
N CYS A 26 4.59 8.27 9.27
CA CYS A 26 5.56 9.34 9.05
C CYS A 26 4.91 10.52 8.28
N THR A 27 4.94 11.70 8.89
CA THR A 27 4.34 12.94 8.37
C THR A 27 5.05 13.49 7.14
N ASN A 28 6.38 13.40 7.11
CA ASN A 28 7.17 13.91 6.00
C ASN A 28 7.22 12.91 4.84
N PRO A 29 6.86 13.28 3.60
CA PRO A 29 6.92 12.35 2.47
C PRO A 29 8.37 12.02 2.10
N LEU A 30 8.68 10.74 1.90
CA LEU A 30 9.98 10.31 1.35
C LEU A 30 10.27 11.03 0.04
N SER A 31 11.36 11.78 -0.02
CA SER A 31 11.72 12.58 -1.19
C SER A 31 12.12 11.68 -2.37
N SER A 32 11.95 12.19 -3.60
CA SER A 32 12.33 11.41 -4.79
C SER A 32 13.85 11.19 -4.84
N GLN A 33 14.62 12.13 -4.27
CA GLN A 33 16.06 12.03 -4.16
C GLN A 33 16.49 10.94 -3.19
N GLN A 34 15.83 10.84 -2.01
CA GLN A 34 16.06 9.74 -1.06
C GLN A 34 15.78 8.39 -1.70
N LEU A 35 14.63 8.25 -2.38
CA LEU A 35 14.28 7.00 -3.08
C LEU A 35 15.26 6.66 -4.21
N MET A 36 15.78 7.65 -4.94
CA MET A 36 16.84 7.43 -5.94
C MET A 36 18.15 6.98 -5.29
N ALA A 37 18.54 7.59 -4.17
CA ALA A 37 19.75 7.22 -3.44
C ALA A 37 19.65 5.78 -2.92
N GLU A 38 18.51 5.40 -2.33
CA GLU A 38 18.24 4.02 -1.91
C GLU A 38 18.31 3.05 -3.10
N LEU A 39 17.69 3.38 -4.24
CA LEU A 39 17.76 2.53 -5.43
C LEU A 39 19.19 2.38 -5.98
N ARG A 40 20.01 3.44 -5.89
CA ARG A 40 21.43 3.38 -6.26
C ARG A 40 22.22 2.48 -5.33
N HIS A 41 21.99 2.60 -4.02
CA HIS A 41 22.67 1.82 -3.00
C HIS A 41 22.31 0.33 -3.08
N TYR A 42 21.02 -0.02 -3.06
CA TYR A 42 20.58 -1.42 -3.01
C TYR A 42 20.67 -2.18 -4.34
N PHE A 43 20.67 -1.48 -5.47
CA PHE A 43 20.64 -2.13 -6.79
C PHE A 43 21.81 -1.74 -7.70
N GLY A 44 22.81 -1.02 -7.19
CA GLY A 44 24.01 -0.64 -7.95
C GLY A 44 23.73 0.24 -9.17
N LEU A 45 22.66 1.04 -9.15
CA LEU A 45 22.21 1.77 -10.34
C LEU A 45 23.13 2.95 -10.67
N LYS A 46 23.74 2.93 -11.86
CA LYS A 46 24.49 4.08 -12.40
C LYS A 46 23.51 5.16 -12.88
N THR A 47 23.26 6.16 -12.04
CA THR A 47 22.31 7.26 -12.33
C THR A 47 22.93 8.46 -13.06
N SER A 48 24.18 8.35 -13.51
CA SER A 48 24.87 9.40 -14.28
C SER A 48 24.20 9.69 -15.63
N ASN A 49 23.54 8.68 -16.23
CA ASN A 49 22.80 8.86 -17.48
C ASN A 49 21.45 9.58 -17.23
N ARG A 50 21.31 10.80 -17.80
CA ARG A 50 20.10 11.65 -17.69
C ARG A 50 18.82 10.95 -18.16
N LYS A 51 18.86 10.19 -19.28
CA LYS A 51 17.69 9.46 -19.79
C LYS A 51 17.27 8.37 -18.82
N PHE A 52 18.23 7.64 -18.24
CA PHE A 52 17.96 6.61 -17.25
C PHE A 52 17.39 7.18 -15.95
N ARG A 53 17.98 8.28 -15.44
CA ARG A 53 17.47 9.02 -14.28
C ARG A 53 16.02 9.47 -14.48
N SER A 54 15.68 10.03 -15.64
CA SER A 54 14.30 10.43 -15.97
C SER A 54 13.34 9.22 -15.96
N LYS A 55 13.74 8.06 -16.49
CA LYS A 55 12.95 6.83 -16.43
C LYS A 55 12.71 6.36 -14.98
N LEU A 56 13.73 6.42 -14.11
CA LEU A 56 13.59 6.09 -12.69
C LEU A 56 12.66 7.07 -11.96
N MET A 57 12.78 8.37 -12.21
CA MET A 57 11.89 9.39 -11.64
C MET A 57 10.43 9.12 -12.03
N LYS A 58 10.16 8.75 -13.29
CA LYS A 58 8.82 8.32 -13.72
C LYS A 58 8.34 7.07 -12.97
N LYS A 59 9.22 6.11 -12.68
CA LYS A 59 8.88 4.93 -11.86
C LYS A 59 8.54 5.31 -10.42
N ILE A 60 9.33 6.18 -9.79
CA ILE A 60 9.06 6.70 -8.44
C ILE A 60 7.69 7.39 -8.39
N ARG A 61 7.40 8.27 -9.36
CA ARG A 61 6.11 8.96 -9.44
C ARG A 61 4.94 7.98 -9.55
N ARG A 62 5.03 7.01 -10.46
CA ARG A 62 4.01 5.98 -10.63
C ARG A 62 3.85 5.10 -9.40
N ALA A 63 4.94 4.76 -8.71
CA ALA A 63 4.88 3.99 -7.47
C ALA A 63 4.14 4.78 -6.37
N ARG A 64 4.43 6.08 -6.22
CA ARG A 64 3.69 6.97 -5.30
C ARG A 64 2.21 7.03 -5.62
N GLU A 65 1.84 7.23 -6.89
CA GLU A 65 0.44 7.25 -7.31
C GLU A 65 -0.27 5.93 -6.94
N ARG A 66 0.37 4.78 -7.21
CA ARG A 66 -0.20 3.46 -6.87
C ARG A 66 -0.35 3.25 -5.38
N VAL A 67 0.67 3.59 -4.59
CA VAL A 67 0.62 3.46 -3.12
C VAL A 67 -0.40 4.43 -2.54
N SER A 68 -0.50 5.66 -3.04
CA SER A 68 -1.49 6.64 -2.59
C SER A 68 -2.92 6.15 -2.88
N LYS A 69 -3.20 5.69 -4.10
CA LYS A 69 -4.50 5.10 -4.45
C LYS A 69 -4.83 3.88 -3.59
N ARG A 70 -3.85 3.00 -3.38
CA ARG A 70 -4.01 1.82 -2.51
C ARG A 70 -4.29 2.21 -1.06
N TRP A 71 -3.57 3.19 -0.54
CA TRP A 71 -3.72 3.71 0.82
C TRP A 71 -5.11 4.32 1.02
N ASN A 72 -5.55 5.17 0.10
CA ASN A 72 -6.87 5.80 0.18
C ASN A 72 -7.98 4.74 0.14
N ARG A 73 -7.82 3.69 -0.69
CA ARG A 73 -8.75 2.56 -0.68
C ARG A 73 -8.70 1.79 0.65
N TRP A 74 -7.52 1.58 1.20
CA TRP A 74 -7.34 0.89 2.48
C TRP A 74 -8.03 1.66 3.63
N GLN A 75 -7.86 2.99 3.69
CA GLN A 75 -8.55 3.86 4.66
C GLN A 75 -10.08 3.83 4.50
N LYS A 76 -10.59 3.94 3.26
CA LYS A 76 -12.03 3.84 2.98
C LYS A 76 -12.60 2.47 3.39
N ASN A 77 -11.91 1.39 3.04
CA ASN A 77 -12.33 0.04 3.41
C ASN A 77 -12.32 -0.15 4.92
N ARG A 78 -11.30 0.36 5.62
CA ARG A 78 -11.19 0.28 7.08
C ARG A 78 -12.43 0.90 7.74
N LYS A 79 -12.82 2.11 7.33
CA LYS A 79 -14.03 2.78 7.83
C LYS A 79 -15.31 2.01 7.52
N LEU A 80 -15.50 1.61 6.26
CA LEU A 80 -16.69 0.86 5.83
C LEU A 80 -16.82 -0.48 6.57
N TRP A 81 -15.72 -1.20 6.77
CA TRP A 81 -15.74 -2.49 7.45
C TRP A 81 -15.92 -2.35 8.96
N ALA A 82 -15.45 -1.25 9.55
CA ALA A 82 -15.72 -0.91 10.94
C ALA A 82 -17.21 -0.70 11.17
N GLU A 83 -17.86 0.09 10.30
CA GLU A 83 -19.31 0.32 10.30
C GLU A 83 -20.08 -1.00 10.09
N MET A 84 -19.69 -1.83 9.12
CA MET A 84 -20.36 -3.12 8.84
C MET A 84 -20.29 -4.12 10.01
N LEU A 85 -19.22 -4.09 10.79
CA LEU A 85 -18.99 -5.02 11.90
C LEU A 85 -19.35 -4.41 13.26
N GLY A 86 -19.76 -3.13 13.32
CA GLY A 86 -20.03 -2.43 14.58
C GLY A 86 -18.80 -2.36 15.51
N VAL A 87 -17.59 -2.32 14.95
CA VAL A 87 -16.33 -2.29 15.73
C VAL A 87 -15.51 -1.04 15.44
N ASP A 88 -14.64 -0.67 16.37
CA ASP A 88 -13.68 0.41 16.16
C ASP A 88 -12.76 0.13 14.96
N GLU A 89 -12.48 1.17 14.18
CA GLU A 89 -11.58 1.13 13.04
C GLU A 89 -10.18 0.61 13.40
N LYS A 90 -9.71 0.81 14.63
CA LYS A 90 -8.42 0.25 15.11
C LYS A 90 -8.42 -1.27 15.13
N LYS A 91 -9.56 -1.91 15.44
CA LYS A 91 -9.70 -3.38 15.40
C LYS A 91 -9.63 -3.89 13.97
N ILE A 92 -10.27 -3.20 13.03
CA ILE A 92 -10.18 -3.52 11.60
C ILE A 92 -8.75 -3.37 11.07
N GLU A 93 -8.06 -2.30 11.46
CA GLU A 93 -6.65 -2.11 11.14
C GLU A 93 -5.78 -3.28 11.64
N LYS A 94 -5.99 -3.72 12.89
CA LYS A 94 -5.29 -4.88 13.44
C LYS A 94 -5.58 -6.16 12.64
N MET A 95 -6.83 -6.44 12.33
CA MET A 95 -7.23 -7.61 11.52
C MET A 95 -6.61 -7.59 10.11
N LEU A 96 -6.51 -6.40 9.49
CA LEU A 96 -5.86 -6.21 8.19
C LEU A 96 -4.36 -6.46 8.26
N ARG A 97 -3.69 -5.99 9.33
CA ARG A 97 -2.25 -6.21 9.54
C ARG A 97 -1.93 -7.68 9.80
N GLU A 98 -2.76 -8.35 10.59
CA GLU A 98 -2.65 -9.78 10.90
C GLU A 98 -3.16 -10.69 9.78
N LYS A 99 -3.63 -10.10 8.65
CA LYS A 99 -4.17 -10.81 7.48
C LYS A 99 -5.39 -11.70 7.77
N LEU A 100 -6.10 -11.42 8.87
CA LEU A 100 -7.36 -12.09 9.22
C LEU A 100 -8.47 -11.74 8.23
N ILE A 101 -8.42 -10.53 7.67
CA ILE A 101 -9.27 -10.08 6.58
C ILE A 101 -8.41 -9.47 5.48
N ASN A 102 -8.72 -9.81 4.23
CA ASN A 102 -7.98 -9.32 3.07
C ASN A 102 -8.90 -8.68 2.03
N ASN A 103 -10.18 -9.04 2.04
CA ASN A 103 -11.14 -8.58 1.06
C ASN A 103 -12.54 -8.41 1.71
N LYS A 104 -13.46 -7.80 0.95
CA LYS A 104 -14.83 -7.55 1.42
C LYS A 104 -15.59 -8.83 1.79
N ARG A 105 -15.35 -9.95 1.09
CA ARG A 105 -16.04 -11.22 1.37
C ARG A 105 -15.63 -11.81 2.72
N ASP A 106 -14.37 -11.64 3.13
CA ASP A 106 -13.91 -12.07 4.45
C ASP A 106 -14.68 -11.32 5.54
N VAL A 107 -14.87 -10.01 5.36
CA VAL A 107 -15.65 -9.15 6.25
C VAL A 107 -17.13 -9.52 6.26
N GLU A 108 -17.74 -9.77 5.11
CA GLU A 108 -19.13 -10.24 5.02
C GLU A 108 -19.32 -11.60 5.70
N ARG A 109 -18.34 -12.51 5.59
CA ARG A 109 -18.36 -13.80 6.30
C ARG A 109 -18.30 -13.58 7.82
N LEU A 110 -17.39 -12.73 8.29
CA LEU A 110 -17.29 -12.38 9.70
C LEU A 110 -18.57 -11.75 10.24
N ALA A 111 -19.16 -10.80 9.50
CA ALA A 111 -20.43 -10.17 9.87
C ALA A 111 -21.55 -11.22 10.04
N ARG A 112 -21.66 -12.16 9.10
CA ARG A 112 -22.61 -13.28 9.22
C ARG A 112 -22.36 -14.13 10.46
N CYS A 113 -21.10 -14.49 10.74
CA CYS A 113 -20.76 -15.27 11.93
C CYS A 113 -21.11 -14.51 13.23
N LEU A 114 -20.80 -13.21 13.31
CA LEU A 114 -21.12 -12.39 14.49
C LEU A 114 -22.64 -12.27 14.71
N LYS A 115 -23.41 -12.16 13.62
CA LYS A 115 -24.88 -12.14 13.68
C LYS A 115 -25.46 -13.46 14.22
N ILE A 116 -24.94 -14.60 13.76
CA ILE A 116 -25.36 -15.93 14.27
C ILE A 116 -25.03 -16.07 15.76
N MET A 117 -23.92 -15.49 16.21
CA MET A 117 -23.50 -15.50 17.62
C MET A 117 -24.20 -14.44 18.49
N GLY A 118 -25.11 -13.63 17.94
CA GLY A 118 -25.82 -12.57 18.67
C GLY A 118 -24.93 -11.43 19.16
N ARG A 119 -23.78 -11.20 18.51
CA ARG A 119 -22.81 -10.15 18.90
C ARG A 119 -22.96 -8.85 18.12
N ILE A 120 -23.73 -8.87 17.03
CA ILE A 120 -24.19 -7.73 16.23
C ILE A 120 -25.56 -8.06 15.61
#